data_AF-A0A0K0DSJ9-F1
#
_entry.id   AF-A0A0K0DSJ9-F1
#
_cell.length_a   1.000
_cell.length_b   1.000
_cell.length_c   1.000
_cell.angle_alpha   90.00
_cell.angle_beta   90.00
_cell.angle_gamma   90.00
#
_symmetry.space_group_name_H-M   'P 1'
#
loop_
_entity.id
_entity.type
_entity.pdbx_description
1 polymer ?
#
loop_
_entity_poly.entity_id
_entity_poly.type
_entity_poly.pdbx_seq_one_letter_code
_entity_poly.pdbx_strand_id
1 'polypeptide(L)'
;MARFDDNILSLRESFEENYNDIEAIVKMILNNLNSSDMGQRLVREDISFLDLAKLLKTRENEFEDLLDKVKEYQERQKVIRNLEKEVKFYDNIISNIEITFRNNVSNLLEIKEKAQNKLEHIEEISNISLDVEESVSISKSIAKSFGINNNYTWVPGSEERPYPTTAMLLNSTFGGSITI
;
A
#
# COMPACT_ATOMS: atom_id res chain seq x y z
N MET A 1 -19.16 -24.68 2.72
CA MET A 1 -18.09 -24.12 1.86
C MET A 1 -17.55 -25.31 1.09
N ALA A 2 -17.81 -25.40 -0.21
CA ALA A 2 -17.45 -26.58 -0.99
C ALA A 2 -15.95 -26.85 -0.81
N ARG A 3 -15.63 -27.99 -0.16
CA ARG A 3 -14.30 -28.58 -0.22
C ARG A 3 -14.03 -28.73 -1.72
N PHE A 4 -13.07 -27.98 -2.24
CA PHE A 4 -12.48 -28.32 -3.52
C PHE A 4 -12.05 -29.77 -3.39
N ASP A 5 -12.59 -30.66 -4.23
CA ASP A 5 -12.19 -32.06 -4.25
C ASP A 5 -10.67 -32.12 -4.35
N ASP A 6 -10.02 -32.54 -3.26
CA ASP A 6 -8.56 -32.52 -3.05
C ASP A 6 -7.79 -33.46 -4.01
N ASN A 7 -8.45 -34.01 -5.03
CA ASN A 7 -7.91 -34.98 -5.98
C ASN A 7 -8.09 -34.60 -7.46
N ILE A 8 -8.54 -33.38 -7.76
CA ILE A 8 -8.59 -32.91 -9.15
C ILE A 8 -7.21 -32.33 -9.48
N LEU A 9 -6.34 -33.17 -10.08
CA LEU A 9 -5.09 -32.74 -10.70
C LEU A 9 -5.37 -31.52 -11.58
N SER A 10 -4.55 -30.48 -11.45
CA SER A 10 -4.62 -29.35 -12.36
C SER A 10 -4.37 -29.84 -13.79
N LEU A 11 -4.91 -29.15 -14.80
CA LEU A 11 -4.70 -29.55 -16.20
C LEU A 11 -3.20 -29.72 -16.53
N ARG A 12 -2.35 -28.89 -15.93
CA ARG A 12 -0.90 -29.00 -16.03
C ARG A 12 -0.37 -30.30 -15.44
N GLU A 13 -0.77 -30.65 -14.23
CA GLU A 13 -0.33 -31.89 -13.57
C GLU A 13 -0.83 -33.12 -14.33
N SER A 14 -2.05 -33.08 -14.89
CA SER A 14 -2.55 -34.15 -15.77
C SER A 14 -1.74 -34.30 -17.05
N PHE A 15 -1.30 -33.18 -17.66
CA PHE A 15 -0.38 -33.22 -18.81
C PHE A 15 0.99 -33.78 -18.43
N GLU A 16 1.54 -33.37 -17.28
CA GLU A 16 2.85 -33.85 -16.80
C GLU A 16 2.81 -35.35 -16.48
N GLU A 17 1.75 -35.84 -15.82
CA GLU A 17 1.56 -37.25 -15.55
C GLU A 17 1.43 -38.07 -16.85
N ASN A 18 0.58 -37.63 -17.78
CA ASN A 18 0.38 -38.33 -19.05
C ASN A 18 1.68 -38.36 -19.88
N TYR A 19 2.41 -37.24 -19.92
CA TYR A 19 3.73 -37.17 -20.57
C TYR A 19 4.73 -38.17 -19.96
N ASN A 20 4.83 -38.21 -18.63
CA ASN A 20 5.74 -39.13 -17.93
C ASN A 20 5.38 -40.59 -18.19
N ASP A 21 4.09 -40.91 -18.23
CA ASP A 21 3.59 -42.25 -18.56
C ASP A 21 3.93 -42.64 -20.00
N ILE A 22 3.67 -41.75 -20.97
CA ILE A 22 4.06 -41.97 -22.38
C ILE A 22 5.56 -42.22 -22.48
N GLU A 23 6.38 -41.40 -21.81
CA GLU A 23 7.84 -41.55 -21.81
C GLU A 23 8.27 -42.91 -21.23
N ALA A 24 7.67 -43.32 -20.12
CA ALA A 24 7.95 -44.61 -19.48
C ALA A 24 7.56 -45.78 -20.39
N ILE A 25 6.39 -45.73 -21.02
CA ILE A 25 5.93 -46.76 -21.95
C ILE A 25 6.86 -46.86 -23.16
N VAL A 26 7.27 -45.73 -23.74
CA VAL A 26 8.21 -45.70 -24.86
C VAL A 26 9.55 -46.32 -24.47
N LYS A 27 10.09 -46.01 -23.28
CA LYS A 27 11.32 -46.64 -22.76
C LYS A 27 11.16 -48.15 -22.59
N MET A 28 10.02 -48.62 -22.08
CA MET A 28 9.73 -50.06 -21.95
C MET A 28 9.65 -50.74 -23.32
N ILE A 29 9.00 -50.11 -24.31
CA ILE A 29 8.91 -50.61 -25.68
C ILE A 29 10.31 -50.74 -26.30
N LEU A 30 11.14 -49.70 -26.19
CA LEU A 30 12.51 -49.72 -26.71
C LEU A 30 13.36 -50.82 -26.05
N ASN A 31 13.23 -51.00 -24.74
CA ASN A 31 13.93 -52.08 -24.02
C ASN A 31 13.50 -53.47 -24.50
N ASN A 32 12.21 -53.66 -24.80
CA ASN A 32 11.65 -54.90 -25.35
C ASN A 32 12.16 -55.19 -26.78
N LEU A 33 12.37 -54.14 -27.59
CA LEU A 33 12.91 -54.25 -28.95
C LEU A 33 14.42 -54.51 -28.97
N ASN A 34 15.18 -53.86 -28.08
CA ASN A 34 16.64 -53.97 -28.02
C ASN A 34 17.13 -55.26 -27.35
N SER A 35 16.26 -55.99 -26.65
CA SER A 35 16.55 -57.34 -26.14
C SER A 35 16.44 -58.35 -27.29
N SER A 36 17.46 -58.34 -28.16
CA SER A 36 17.60 -59.19 -29.34
C SER A 36 18.02 -60.63 -29.02
N ASP A 37 18.15 -61.00 -27.75
CA ASP A 37 18.42 -62.39 -27.37
C ASP A 37 17.10 -63.11 -27.08
N MET A 38 16.67 -63.93 -28.04
CA MET A 38 15.44 -64.75 -27.94
C MET A 38 15.40 -65.61 -26.67
N GLY A 39 16.56 -65.92 -26.06
CA GLY A 39 16.67 -66.68 -24.82
C GLY A 39 16.28 -65.91 -23.54
N GLN A 40 16.38 -64.58 -23.51
CA GLN A 40 16.01 -63.79 -22.33
C GLN A 40 14.53 -63.36 -22.33
N ARG A 41 13.85 -63.42 -23.47
CA ARG A 41 12.41 -63.11 -23.60
C ARG A 41 11.51 -64.09 -22.83
N LEU A 42 12.02 -65.27 -22.48
CA LEU A 42 11.26 -66.29 -21.75
C LEU A 42 11.38 -66.18 -20.22
N VAL A 43 12.30 -65.35 -19.70
CA VAL A 43 12.53 -65.21 -18.25
C VAL A 43 11.88 -63.93 -17.69
N ARG A 44 11.52 -63.00 -18.56
CA ARG A 44 10.75 -61.82 -18.18
C ARG A 44 9.29 -62.07 -18.50
N GLU A 45 8.45 -62.26 -17.48
CA GLU A 45 6.98 -62.11 -17.54
C GLU A 45 6.54 -60.67 -17.94
N ASP A 46 7.48 -59.86 -18.44
CA ASP A 46 7.33 -58.44 -18.67
C ASP A 46 6.49 -58.22 -19.94
N ILE A 47 5.21 -57.90 -19.71
CA ILE A 47 4.27 -57.17 -20.56
C ILE A 47 4.60 -57.24 -22.07
N SER A 48 3.78 -58.00 -22.79
CA SER A 48 3.83 -58.13 -24.25
C SER A 48 3.98 -56.79 -24.94
N PHE A 49 4.84 -56.71 -25.96
CA PHE A 49 4.97 -55.53 -26.82
C PHE A 49 3.61 -55.02 -27.33
N LEU A 50 2.68 -55.95 -27.63
CA LEU A 50 1.34 -55.61 -28.09
C LEU A 50 0.54 -54.89 -27.00
N ASP A 51 0.72 -55.26 -25.73
CA ASP A 51 0.03 -54.63 -24.60
C ASP A 51 0.62 -53.25 -24.31
N LEU A 52 1.95 -53.08 -24.43
CA LEU A 52 2.59 -51.76 -24.35
C LEU A 52 2.12 -50.83 -25.47
N ALA A 53 1.98 -51.33 -26.71
CA ALA A 53 1.50 -50.54 -27.83
C ALA A 53 0.03 -50.11 -27.64
N LYS A 54 -0.82 -50.99 -27.09
CA LYS A 54 -2.20 -50.63 -26.72
C LYS A 54 -2.22 -49.57 -25.62
N LEU A 55 -1.39 -49.73 -24.60
CA LEU A 55 -1.32 -48.79 -23.47
C LEU A 55 -0.82 -47.41 -23.92
N LEU A 56 0.18 -47.38 -24.82
CA LEU A 56 0.61 -46.15 -25.48
C LEU A 56 -0.54 -45.49 -26.24
N LYS A 57 -1.31 -46.26 -27.02
CA LYS A 57 -2.44 -45.71 -27.76
C LYS A 57 -3.53 -45.15 -26.84
N THR A 58 -3.78 -45.80 -25.70
CA THR A 58 -4.70 -45.30 -24.68
C THR A 58 -4.21 -43.96 -24.12
N ARG A 59 -2.93 -43.86 -23.74
CA ARG A 59 -2.36 -42.60 -23.22
C ARG A 59 -2.36 -41.49 -24.26
N GLU A 60 -2.09 -41.80 -25.52
CA GLU A 60 -2.20 -40.84 -26.64
C GLU A 60 -3.63 -40.29 -26.77
N ASN A 61 -4.65 -41.15 -26.72
CA ASN A 61 -6.04 -40.69 -26.78
C ASN A 61 -6.39 -39.81 -25.56
N GLU A 62 -5.95 -40.18 -24.36
CA GLU A 62 -6.13 -39.35 -23.16
C GLU A 62 -5.41 -38.01 -23.26
N PHE A 63 -4.25 -37.97 -23.93
CA PHE A 63 -3.51 -36.73 -24.18
C PHE A 63 -4.26 -35.83 -25.17
N GLU A 64 -4.85 -36.39 -26.22
CA GLU A 64 -5.75 -35.67 -27.14
C GLU A 64 -6.98 -35.11 -26.40
N ASP A 65 -7.61 -35.90 -25.52
CA ASP A 65 -8.73 -35.43 -24.68
C ASP A 65 -8.32 -34.28 -23.73
N LEU A 66 -7.08 -34.28 -23.25
CA LEU A 66 -6.53 -33.16 -22.47
C LEU A 66 -6.30 -31.92 -23.34
N LEU A 67 -5.83 -32.09 -24.58
CA LEU A 67 -5.64 -30.99 -25.53
C LEU A 67 -6.94 -30.27 -25.85
N ASP A 68 -8.04 -31.02 -26.01
CA ASP A 68 -9.36 -30.43 -26.27
C ASP A 68 -9.83 -29.50 -25.14
N LYS A 69 -9.43 -29.80 -23.90
CA LYS A 69 -9.76 -28.98 -22.71
C LYS A 69 -8.90 -27.73 -22.59
N VAL A 70 -7.75 -27.63 -23.28
CA VAL A 70 -6.81 -26.51 -23.13
C VAL A 70 -7.48 -25.18 -23.42
N LYS A 71 -8.30 -25.10 -24.47
CA LYS A 71 -8.94 -23.85 -24.87
C LYS A 71 -9.89 -23.33 -23.80
N GLU A 72 -10.71 -24.21 -23.22
CA GLU A 72 -11.63 -23.87 -22.13
C GLU A 72 -10.87 -23.36 -20.90
N TYR A 73 -9.80 -24.07 -20.51
CA TYR A 73 -8.96 -23.66 -19.38
C TYR A 73 -8.27 -22.31 -19.63
N GLN A 74 -7.82 -22.04 -20.85
CA GLN A 74 -7.23 -20.75 -21.22
C GLN A 74 -8.26 -19.61 -21.12
N GLU A 75 -9.48 -19.82 -21.61
CA GLU A 75 -10.56 -18.85 -21.49
C GLU A 75 -10.92 -18.59 -20.03
N ARG A 76 -11.07 -19.65 -19.23
CA ARG A 76 -11.30 -19.54 -17.78
C ARG A 76 -10.15 -18.81 -17.08
N GLN A 77 -8.90 -19.13 -17.40
CA GLN A 77 -7.74 -18.46 -16.81
C GLN A 77 -7.68 -16.98 -17.17
N LYS A 78 -8.13 -16.61 -18.37
CA LYS A 78 -8.24 -15.21 -18.78
C LYS A 78 -9.28 -14.46 -17.94
N VAL A 79 -10.43 -15.09 -17.67
CA VAL A 79 -11.46 -14.53 -16.78
C VAL A 79 -10.93 -14.39 -15.36
N ILE A 80 -10.26 -15.40 -14.82
CA ILE A 80 -9.65 -15.36 -13.48
C ILE A 80 -8.65 -14.19 -13.40
N ARG A 81 -7.74 -14.06 -14.36
CA ARG A 81 -6.76 -12.96 -14.38
C ARG A 81 -7.42 -11.57 -14.45
N ASN A 82 -8.56 -11.46 -15.14
CA ASN A 82 -9.29 -10.19 -15.19
C ASN A 82 -9.95 -9.88 -13.84
N LEU A 83 -10.57 -10.87 -13.21
CA LEU A 83 -11.15 -10.73 -11.87
C LEU A 83 -10.08 -10.40 -10.82
N GLU A 84 -8.92 -11.06 -10.86
CA GLU A 84 -7.79 -10.74 -9.97
C GLU A 84 -7.31 -9.29 -10.10
N LYS A 85 -7.31 -8.75 -11.32
CA LYS A 85 -6.96 -7.34 -11.56
C LYS A 85 -8.01 -6.40 -10.98
N GLU A 86 -9.29 -6.73 -11.15
CA GLU A 86 -10.39 -5.93 -10.65
C GLU A 86 -10.44 -5.93 -9.11
N VAL A 87 -10.24 -7.10 -8.48
CA VAL A 87 -10.10 -7.21 -7.02
C VAL A 87 -8.95 -6.35 -6.52
N LYS A 88 -7.75 -6.47 -7.11
CA LYS A 88 -6.60 -5.63 -6.74
C LYS A 88 -6.86 -4.13 -6.90
N PHE A 89 -7.63 -3.75 -7.92
CA PHE A 89 -8.02 -2.36 -8.13
C PHE A 89 -8.92 -1.84 -7.00
N TYR A 90 -9.96 -2.61 -6.64
CA TYR A 90 -10.85 -2.25 -5.54
C TYR A 90 -10.15 -2.29 -4.17
N ASP A 91 -9.27 -3.25 -3.93
CA ASP A 91 -8.46 -3.31 -2.71
C ASP A 91 -7.62 -2.03 -2.52
N ASN A 92 -7.03 -1.53 -3.61
CA ASN A 92 -6.27 -0.28 -3.57
C ASN A 92 -7.18 0.93 -3.27
N ILE A 93 -8.37 1.00 -3.88
CA ILE A 93 -9.35 2.06 -3.56
C ILE A 93 -9.75 2.00 -2.08
N ILE A 94 -10.06 0.81 -1.57
CA ILE A 94 -10.46 0.61 -0.17
C ILE A 94 -9.32 1.04 0.75
N SER A 95 -8.08 0.66 0.46
CA SER A 95 -6.91 1.06 1.25
C SER A 95 -6.72 2.59 1.28
N ASN A 96 -6.89 3.27 0.13
CA ASN A 96 -6.80 4.72 0.07
C ASN A 96 -7.92 5.41 0.86
N ILE A 97 -9.15 4.89 0.78
CA ILE A 97 -10.28 5.38 1.58
C ILE A 97 -9.98 5.20 3.07
N GLU A 98 -9.47 4.04 3.47
CA GLU A 98 -9.13 3.74 4.87
C GLU A 98 -8.08 4.73 5.42
N ILE A 99 -7.00 4.95 4.67
CA ILE A 99 -5.94 5.91 5.05
C ILE A 99 -6.51 7.32 5.16
N THR A 100 -7.30 7.75 4.17
CA THR A 100 -7.90 9.09 4.16
C THR A 100 -8.84 9.29 5.35
N PHE A 101 -9.66 8.28 5.65
CA PHE A 101 -10.57 8.31 6.77
C PHE A 101 -9.82 8.39 8.11
N ARG A 102 -8.76 7.59 8.27
CA ARG A 102 -7.91 7.61 9.47
C ARG A 102 -7.27 8.98 9.70
N ASN A 103 -6.74 9.60 8.63
CA ASN A 103 -6.15 10.92 8.70
C ASN A 103 -7.19 11.99 9.08
N ASN A 104 -8.38 11.93 8.48
CA ASN A 104 -9.46 12.86 8.80
C ASN A 104 -9.92 12.72 10.25
N VAL A 105 -10.04 11.49 10.77
CA VAL A 105 -10.37 11.25 12.18
C VAL A 105 -9.30 11.84 13.11
N SER A 106 -8.02 11.65 12.80
CA SER A 106 -6.92 12.24 13.58
C SER A 106 -6.98 13.77 13.59
N ASN A 107 -7.21 14.39 12.43
CA ASN A 107 -7.33 15.85 12.33
C ASN A 107 -8.54 16.37 13.11
N LEU A 108 -9.67 15.67 13.08
CA LEU A 108 -10.86 16.03 13.84
C LEU A 108 -10.63 15.96 15.34
N LEU A 109 -9.89 14.96 15.83
CA LEU A 109 -9.51 14.85 17.23
C LEU A 109 -8.62 16.02 17.66
N GLU A 110 -7.63 16.38 16.85
CA GLU A 110 -6.75 17.53 17.12
C GLU A 110 -7.52 18.86 17.13
N ILE A 111 -8.44 19.05 16.16
CA ILE A 111 -9.28 20.25 16.12
C ILE A 111 -10.20 20.31 17.34
N LYS A 112 -10.78 19.17 17.75
CA LYS A 112 -11.61 19.09 18.95
C LYS A 112 -10.81 19.49 20.19
N GLU A 113 -9.62 18.93 20.38
CA GLU A 113 -8.75 19.26 21.52
C GLU A 113 -8.38 20.75 21.53
N LYS A 114 -7.97 21.31 20.38
CA LYS A 114 -7.68 22.75 20.26
C LYS A 114 -8.90 23.62 20.58
N ALA A 115 -10.10 23.19 20.17
CA ALA A 115 -11.34 23.90 20.46
C ALA A 115 -11.68 23.85 21.95
N GLN A 116 -11.48 22.69 22.61
CA GLN A 116 -11.68 22.53 24.04
C GLN A 116 -10.71 23.41 24.85
N ASN A 117 -9.42 23.37 24.53
CA ASN A 117 -8.42 24.20 25.19
C ASN A 117 -8.73 25.70 25.03
N LYS A 118 -9.20 26.13 23.85
CA LYS A 118 -9.65 27.52 23.63
C LYS A 118 -10.86 27.90 24.48
N LEU A 119 -11.83 27.00 24.61
CA LEU A 119 -13.01 27.21 25.46
C LEU A 119 -12.61 27.38 26.93
N GLU A 120 -11.73 26.50 27.43
CA GLU A 120 -11.19 26.60 28.79
C GLU A 120 -10.46 27.94 29.02
N HIS A 121 -9.60 28.36 28.08
CA HIS A 121 -8.92 29.66 28.18
C HIS A 121 -9.90 30.85 28.14
N ILE A 122 -10.97 30.77 27.35
CA ILE A 122 -12.00 31.82 27.32
C ILE A 122 -12.72 31.89 28.67
N GLU A 123 -13.04 30.74 29.28
CA GLU A 123 -13.66 30.68 30.60
C GLU A 123 -12.73 31.25 31.69
N GLU A 124 -11.44 30.90 31.67
CA GLU A 124 -10.42 31.47 32.55
C GLU A 124 -10.32 33.00 32.41
N ILE A 125 -10.24 33.51 31.18
CA ILE A 125 -10.18 34.96 30.90
C ILE A 125 -11.47 35.66 31.34
N SER A 126 -12.63 35.01 31.19
CA SER A 126 -13.91 35.59 31.59
C SER A 126 -14.04 35.83 33.10
N ASN A 127 -13.27 35.09 33.90
CA ASN A 127 -13.20 35.27 35.35
C ASN A 127 -12.23 36.38 35.78
N ILE A 128 -11.39 36.88 34.86
CA ILE A 128 -10.48 38.01 35.12
C ILE A 128 -11.27 39.31 34.91
N SER A 129 -11.43 40.09 35.98
CA SER A 129 -12.01 41.43 35.89
C SER A 129 -11.09 42.35 35.07
N LEU A 130 -11.41 42.54 33.81
CA LEU A 130 -10.71 43.44 32.89
C LEU A 130 -11.36 44.83 32.91
N ASP A 131 -10.54 45.87 33.09
CA ASP A 131 -10.95 47.22 32.75
C ASP A 131 -10.93 47.36 31.22
N VAL A 132 -12.13 47.42 30.64
CA VAL A 132 -12.31 47.52 29.19
C VAL A 132 -11.70 48.81 28.65
N GLU A 133 -11.72 49.91 29.41
CA GLU A 133 -11.19 51.19 28.96
C GLU A 133 -9.66 51.18 28.92
N GLU A 134 -9.03 50.61 29.96
CA GLU A 134 -7.59 50.37 29.98
C GLU A 134 -7.17 49.42 28.85
N SER A 135 -7.87 48.30 28.66
CA SER A 135 -7.55 47.32 27.61
C SER A 135 -7.66 47.92 26.20
N VAL A 136 -8.68 48.75 25.94
CA VAL A 136 -8.83 49.48 24.68
C VAL A 136 -7.74 50.55 24.51
N SER A 137 -7.37 51.26 25.56
CA SER A 137 -6.30 52.27 25.54
C SER A 137 -4.93 51.65 25.25
N ILE A 138 -4.61 50.54 25.92
CA ILE A 138 -3.39 49.76 25.67
C ILE A 138 -3.42 49.20 24.24
N SER A 139 -4.53 48.63 23.79
CA SER A 139 -4.66 48.09 22.44
C SER A 139 -4.47 49.17 21.37
N LYS A 140 -5.03 50.37 21.57
CA LYS A 140 -4.78 51.53 20.70
C LYS A 140 -3.31 51.96 20.74
N SER A 141 -2.67 51.93 21.90
CA SER A 141 -1.25 52.28 22.04
C SER A 141 -0.36 51.26 21.33
N ILE A 142 -0.64 49.96 21.46
CA ILE A 142 0.04 48.89 20.73
C ILE A 142 -0.22 49.04 19.23
N ALA A 143 -1.46 49.23 18.80
CA ALA A 143 -1.79 49.44 17.39
C ALA A 143 -1.13 50.71 16.82
N LYS A 144 -0.94 51.76 17.62
CA LYS A 144 -0.20 52.95 17.23
C LYS A 144 1.30 52.68 17.12
N SER A 145 1.88 51.94 18.07
CA SER A 145 3.31 51.61 18.09
C SER A 145 3.67 50.57 17.02
N PHE A 146 2.85 49.54 16.82
CA PHE A 146 3.13 48.37 15.98
C PHE A 146 2.25 48.30 14.73
N GLY A 147 1.47 49.34 14.44
CA GLY A 147 0.42 49.31 13.43
C GLY A 147 0.95 49.03 12.03
N ILE A 148 0.91 47.76 11.63
CA ILE A 148 0.63 47.14 10.31
C ILE A 148 1.36 47.70 9.07
N ASN A 149 2.14 48.75 9.21
CA ASN A 149 2.83 49.51 8.18
C ASN A 149 4.31 49.59 8.60
N ASN A 150 4.99 48.45 8.62
CA ASN A 150 6.45 48.45 8.53
C ASN A 150 6.81 49.10 7.19
N ASN A 151 7.06 50.40 7.19
CA ASN A 151 7.53 51.08 6.00
C ASN A 151 8.91 50.52 5.65
N TYR A 152 9.08 50.00 4.43
CA TYR A 152 10.33 49.36 3.97
C TYR A 152 11.54 50.32 3.97
N THR A 153 11.30 51.62 4.20
CA THR A 153 12.33 52.66 4.33
C THR A 153 12.87 52.83 5.76
N TRP A 154 12.39 52.08 6.73
CA TRP A 154 12.88 52.18 8.11
C TRP A 154 14.38 51.85 8.18
N VAL A 155 15.20 52.80 8.63
CA VAL A 155 16.65 52.64 8.90
C VAL A 155 16.93 52.80 10.40
N PRO A 156 18.06 52.26 10.93
CA PRO A 156 18.44 52.49 12.32
C PRO A 156 18.46 53.99 12.65
N GLY A 157 17.64 54.42 13.62
CA GLY A 157 17.50 55.84 14.01
C GLY A 157 16.21 56.54 13.56
N SER A 158 15.36 55.91 12.75
CA SER A 158 14.06 56.49 12.37
C SER A 158 13.13 56.65 13.58
N GLU A 159 12.63 57.87 13.80
CA GLU A 159 11.76 58.25 14.94
C GLU A 159 10.41 57.55 14.96
N GLU A 160 9.93 57.06 13.81
CA GLU A 160 8.62 56.40 13.66
C GLU A 160 8.62 54.89 13.97
N ARG A 161 9.74 54.33 14.47
CA ARG A 161 9.83 52.88 14.75
C ARG A 161 9.12 52.47 16.06
N PRO A 162 8.52 51.26 16.13
CA PRO A 162 7.83 50.74 17.33
C PRO A 162 8.70 50.53 18.56
N TYR A 163 10.02 50.45 18.37
CA TYR A 163 10.99 50.11 19.41
C TYR A 163 11.73 51.38 19.85
N PRO A 164 12.14 51.49 21.13
CA PRO A 164 12.92 52.62 21.60
C PRO A 164 14.16 52.83 20.71
N THR A 165 14.29 54.02 20.12
CA THR A 165 15.48 54.40 19.35
C THR A 165 16.71 54.53 20.26
N THR A 166 17.91 54.47 19.71
CA THR A 166 19.16 54.64 20.49
C THR A 166 19.15 55.93 21.31
N ALA A 167 18.61 57.01 20.77
CA ALA A 167 18.44 58.28 21.50
C ALA A 167 17.47 58.16 22.67
N MET A 168 16.34 57.46 22.50
CA MET A 168 15.40 57.18 23.59
C MET A 168 16.01 56.30 24.68
N LEU A 169 16.82 55.31 24.29
CA LEU A 169 17.54 54.45 25.25
C LEU A 169 18.61 55.24 26.02
N LEU A 170 19.38 56.09 25.34
CA LEU A 170 20.40 56.95 25.97
C LEU A 170 19.78 57.97 26.93
N ASN A 171 18.63 58.55 26.56
CA ASN A 171 17.89 59.49 27.41
C ASN A 171 17.00 58.80 28.45
N SER A 172 16.90 57.47 28.43
CA SER A 172 16.20 56.72 29.46
C SER A 172 17.08 56.54 30.70
N THR A 173 16.45 56.17 31.81
CA THR A 173 17.15 55.81 33.06
C THR A 173 18.18 54.69 32.87
N PHE A 174 18.04 53.88 31.81
CA PHE A 174 19.01 52.85 31.44
C PHE A 174 20.33 53.44 30.90
N GLY A 175 20.28 54.57 30.17
CA GLY A 175 21.46 55.20 29.56
C GLY A 175 22.12 56.29 30.43
N GLY A 176 21.35 56.93 31.32
CA GLY A 176 21.78 58.13 32.05
C GLY A 176 22.57 57.93 33.35
N SER A 177 23.00 56.70 33.69
CA SER A 177 23.69 56.43 34.97
C SER A 177 25.21 56.22 34.85
N ILE A 178 25.81 56.41 33.67
CA ILE A 178 27.27 56.32 33.51
C ILE A 178 27.89 57.69 33.77
N THR A 179 27.97 58.09 35.04
CA THR A 179 28.95 59.10 35.50
C THR A 179 30.23 58.36 35.85
N ILE A 180 31.28 58.58 35.05
CA ILE A 180 32.67 58.17 35.33
C ILE A 180 33.26 59.12 36.38
#